data_AF-K2D7S3-F1
#
_entry.id   AF-K2D7S3-F1
#
_cell.length_a   1.000
_cell.length_b   1.000
_cell.length_c   1.000
_cell.angle_alpha   90.00
_cell.angle_beta   90.00
_cell.angle_gamma   90.00
#
_symmetry.space_group_name_H-M   'P 1'
#
loop_
_entity.id
_entity.type
_entity.pdbx_description
1 polymer ?
#
loop_
_entity_poly.entity_id
_entity_poly.type
_entity_poly.pdbx_seq_one_letter_code
_entity_poly.pdbx_strand_id
1 'polypeptide(L)'
;MTIFIKSFTDLSKFVLWADAEEGKRARLVFSFRDGNPRLTVYTGIPGKEGVISFPSDIPTMVYLLTIIKDIANAEPNAKQTINSMTNVYVDNKATAEKKVLSTLYIGKSKDGIVYLSLISEDKPKIIFTIKPSIYHVIKDKDGNAVNESVISSKMAIGIADFLLNIVSNVMLEYTKEEYSTTRKPTPIKESVTNNAVPGTAELDEITL
;
A
#
# COMPACT_ATOMS: atom_id res chain seq x y z
N MET A 1 15.97 -18.15 3.61
CA MET A 1 15.86 -17.29 4.80
C MET A 1 16.51 -15.97 4.45
N THR A 2 15.75 -15.07 3.82
CA THR A 2 16.28 -13.79 3.34
C THR A 2 16.26 -12.81 4.50
N ILE A 3 17.45 -12.42 4.95
CA ILE A 3 17.65 -11.43 6.00
C ILE A 3 17.33 -10.07 5.39
N PHE A 4 16.12 -9.55 5.62
CA PHE A 4 15.83 -8.16 5.33
C PHE A 4 16.73 -7.29 6.20
N ILE A 5 17.52 -6.47 5.51
CA ILE A 5 18.64 -5.70 6.04
C ILE A 5 18.14 -4.75 7.13
N LYS A 6 18.85 -4.75 8.27
CA LYS A 6 18.75 -3.80 9.40
C LYS A 6 19.10 -2.34 9.02
N SER A 7 19.00 -1.91 7.76
CA SER A 7 19.46 -0.59 7.30
C SER A 7 18.35 0.45 7.22
N PHE A 8 17.09 0.04 7.17
CA PHE A 8 15.99 0.98 7.25
C PHE A 8 15.75 1.37 8.70
N THR A 9 15.38 2.63 8.95
CA THR A 9 14.65 3.00 10.17
C THR A 9 13.65 1.90 10.44
N ASP A 10 13.66 1.35 11.65
CA ASP A 10 12.78 0.26 12.02
C ASP A 10 11.33 0.71 11.78
N LEU A 11 10.80 0.35 10.62
CA LEU A 11 9.52 0.82 10.11
C LEU A 11 8.39 0.36 11.03
N SER A 12 8.65 -0.70 11.81
CA SER A 12 7.77 -1.16 12.88
C SER A 12 7.60 -0.14 14.01
N LYS A 13 8.47 0.86 14.11
CA LYS A 13 8.34 2.01 15.02
C LYS A 13 7.42 3.10 14.47
N PHE A 14 7.17 3.12 13.16
CA PHE A 14 6.18 4.01 12.57
C PHE A 14 4.79 3.40 12.75
N VAL A 15 4.10 3.85 13.80
CA VAL A 15 2.81 3.30 14.22
C VAL A 15 1.84 4.43 14.53
N LEU A 16 0.64 4.34 13.93
CA LEU A 16 -0.49 5.14 14.39
C LEU A 16 -1.29 4.31 15.40
N TRP A 17 -1.49 4.89 16.58
CA TRP A 17 -2.26 4.28 17.65
C TRP A 17 -3.68 4.81 17.65
N ALA A 18 -4.63 3.95 17.99
CA ALA A 18 -6.01 4.33 18.23
C ALA A 18 -6.57 3.48 19.37
N ASP A 19 -7.56 4.02 20.07
CA ASP A 19 -8.33 3.23 21.02
C ASP A 19 -9.26 2.30 20.23
N ALA A 20 -9.31 1.05 20.67
CA ALA A 20 -10.25 0.05 20.19
C ALA A 20 -11.33 -0.19 21.25
N GLU A 21 -12.29 -1.05 20.92
CA GLU A 21 -13.30 -1.50 21.88
C GLU A 21 -12.65 -2.18 23.09
N GLU A 22 -13.35 -2.13 24.24
CA GLU A 22 -12.95 -2.79 25.49
C GLU A 22 -11.60 -2.33 26.08
N GLY A 23 -11.16 -1.10 25.81
CA GLY A 23 -9.92 -0.54 26.37
C GLY A 23 -8.63 -1.14 25.80
N LYS A 24 -8.74 -1.91 24.71
CA LYS A 24 -7.58 -2.40 23.96
C LYS A 24 -7.05 -1.28 23.06
N ARG A 25 -5.75 -1.33 22.77
CA ARG A 25 -5.12 -0.41 21.81
C ARG A 25 -4.97 -1.09 20.46
N ALA A 26 -5.47 -0.42 19.43
CA ALA A 26 -5.20 -0.79 18.06
C ALA A 26 -4.02 -0.02 17.52
N ARG A 27 -3.37 -0.62 16.51
CA ARG A 27 -2.27 -0.01 15.79
C ARG A 27 -2.40 -0.22 14.30
N LEU A 28 -2.13 0.84 13.54
CA LEU A 28 -1.95 0.81 12.09
C LEU A 28 -0.45 0.90 11.79
N VAL A 29 0.03 -0.06 11.01
CA VAL A 29 1.45 -0.25 10.68
C VAL A 29 1.62 -0.24 9.16
N PHE A 30 2.63 0.48 8.69
CA PHE A 30 3.11 0.40 7.31
C PHE A 30 4.25 -0.64 7.23
N SER A 31 4.23 -1.49 6.21
CA SER A 31 5.17 -2.60 6.07
C SER A 31 5.36 -2.98 4.61
N PHE A 32 6.36 -3.82 4.34
CA PHE A 32 6.57 -4.45 3.05
C PHE A 32 6.50 -5.96 3.18
N ARG A 33 5.95 -6.62 2.16
CA ARG A 33 5.96 -8.08 2.01
C ARG A 33 6.28 -8.41 0.57
N ASP A 34 7.38 -9.13 0.35
CA ASP A 34 7.83 -9.54 -0.99
C ASP A 34 7.90 -8.34 -1.95
N GLY A 35 8.46 -7.22 -1.46
CA GLY A 35 8.65 -5.96 -2.21
C GLY A 35 7.42 -5.07 -2.29
N ASN A 36 6.25 -5.59 -1.90
CA ASN A 36 5.00 -4.88 -2.04
C ASN A 36 4.60 -4.18 -0.72
N PRO A 37 4.20 -2.90 -0.77
CA PRO A 37 3.80 -2.15 0.40
C PRO A 37 2.45 -2.62 0.94
N ARG A 38 2.25 -2.45 2.24
CA ARG A 38 1.07 -2.94 2.94
C ARG A 38 0.77 -2.09 4.17
N LEU A 39 -0.51 -1.73 4.31
CA LEU A 39 -1.04 -1.25 5.59
C LEU A 39 -1.65 -2.42 6.35
N THR A 40 -1.34 -2.53 7.64
CA THR A 40 -1.89 -3.57 8.51
C THR A 40 -2.44 -2.93 9.77
N VAL A 41 -3.71 -3.19 10.07
CA VAL A 41 -4.32 -2.85 11.36
C VAL A 41 -4.33 -4.08 12.24
N TYR A 42 -3.82 -3.92 13.46
CA TYR A 42 -4.00 -4.86 14.57
C TYR A 42 -5.03 -4.24 15.51
N THR A 43 -6.20 -4.86 15.65
CA THR A 43 -7.33 -4.30 16.40
C THR A 43 -7.23 -4.52 17.92
N GLY A 44 -6.27 -5.33 18.37
CA GLY A 44 -6.16 -5.78 19.76
C GLY A 44 -6.91 -7.08 20.05
N ILE A 45 -7.73 -7.57 19.12
CA ILE A 45 -8.33 -8.92 19.19
C ILE A 45 -7.24 -9.96 18.86
N PRO A 46 -7.10 -11.06 19.64
CA PRO A 46 -6.10 -12.08 19.36
C PRO A 46 -6.41 -12.87 18.08
N GLY A 47 -5.37 -13.40 17.44
CA GLY A 47 -5.49 -14.25 16.26
C GLY A 47 -5.73 -13.49 14.95
N LYS A 48 -6.15 -14.22 13.91
CA LYS A 48 -6.37 -13.66 12.57
C LYS A 48 -7.56 -12.71 12.51
N GLU A 49 -8.53 -12.87 13.42
CA GLU A 49 -9.71 -12.02 13.50
C GLU A 49 -9.33 -10.56 13.79
N GLY A 50 -8.30 -10.33 14.62
CA GLY A 50 -7.84 -8.98 14.92
C GLY A 50 -6.88 -8.35 13.91
N VAL A 51 -6.66 -8.96 12.74
CA VAL A 51 -5.73 -8.43 11.73
C VAL A 51 -6.49 -8.02 10.47
N ILE A 52 -6.38 -6.76 10.08
CA ILE A 52 -6.90 -6.24 8.81
C ILE A 52 -5.73 -5.86 7.93
N SER A 53 -5.68 -6.37 6.70
CA SER A 53 -4.59 -6.10 5.76
C SER A 53 -5.12 -5.35 4.54
N PHE A 54 -4.37 -4.35 4.10
CA PHE A 54 -4.53 -3.67 2.83
C PHE A 54 -3.25 -3.89 2.01
N PRO A 55 -3.14 -5.02 1.29
CA PRO A 55 -2.08 -5.20 0.32
C PRO A 55 -2.30 -4.25 -0.87
N SER A 56 -1.20 -3.69 -1.36
CA SER A 56 -1.20 -2.83 -2.55
C SER A 56 0.09 -3.06 -3.33
N ASP A 57 0.03 -2.84 -4.64
CA ASP A 57 1.23 -2.64 -5.43
C ASP A 57 1.83 -1.24 -5.16
N ILE A 58 3.03 -1.03 -5.70
CA ILE A 58 3.77 0.21 -5.54
C ILE A 58 3.02 1.42 -6.14
N PRO A 59 2.54 1.41 -7.40
CA PRO A 59 1.79 2.55 -7.95
C PRO A 59 0.57 2.95 -7.12
N THR A 60 -0.20 1.95 -6.65
CA THR A 60 -1.37 2.18 -5.80
C THR A 60 -0.96 2.80 -4.47
N MET A 61 0.15 2.36 -3.87
CA MET A 61 0.62 2.96 -2.62
C MET A 61 1.10 4.40 -2.83
N VAL A 62 1.81 4.69 -3.92
CA VAL A 62 2.22 6.07 -4.25
C VAL A 62 0.99 6.96 -4.37
N TYR A 63 -0.04 6.51 -5.09
CA TYR A 63 -1.30 7.23 -5.24
C TYR A 63 -2.04 7.44 -3.90
N LEU A 64 -2.08 6.42 -3.05
CA LEU A 64 -2.65 6.50 -1.70
C LEU A 64 -1.95 7.57 -0.86
N LEU A 65 -0.61 7.62 -0.89
CA LEU A 65 0.16 8.61 -0.16
C LEU A 65 -0.06 10.03 -0.71
N THR A 66 -0.30 10.18 -2.02
CA THR A 66 -0.72 11.48 -2.57
C THR A 66 -2.12 11.89 -2.10
N ILE A 67 -3.06 10.95 -1.98
CA ILE A 67 -4.40 11.24 -1.44
C ILE A 67 -4.33 11.74 0.01
N ILE A 68 -3.42 11.21 0.84
CA ILE A 68 -3.24 11.72 2.22
C ILE A 68 -2.87 13.21 2.19
N LYS A 69 -2.00 13.62 1.26
CA LYS A 69 -1.60 15.03 1.09
C LYS A 69 -2.77 15.88 0.60
N ASP A 70 -3.54 15.38 -0.35
CA ASP A 70 -4.72 16.07 -0.88
C ASP A 70 -5.76 16.28 0.21
N ILE A 71 -6.07 15.23 0.99
CA ILE A 71 -7.01 15.30 2.12
C ILE A 71 -6.49 16.25 3.22
N ALA A 72 -5.20 16.27 3.49
CA ALA A 72 -4.64 17.21 4.48
C ALA A 72 -4.87 18.68 4.07
N ASN A 73 -4.79 18.98 2.78
CA ASN A 73 -5.00 20.31 2.22
C ASN A 73 -6.47 20.64 1.93
N ALA A 74 -7.35 19.65 1.91
CA ALA A 74 -8.77 19.84 1.64
C ALA A 74 -9.54 20.48 2.80
N GLU A 75 -10.77 20.89 2.53
CA GLU A 75 -11.71 21.39 3.54
C GLU A 75 -12.14 20.28 4.51
N PRO A 76 -12.59 20.63 5.74
CA PRO A 76 -13.19 19.68 6.67
C PRO A 76 -14.30 18.84 6.03
N ASN A 77 -14.43 17.58 6.45
CA ASN A 77 -15.31 16.55 5.90
C ASN A 77 -14.92 15.98 4.53
N ALA A 78 -13.80 16.41 3.93
CA ALA A 78 -13.24 15.75 2.77
C ALA A 78 -12.90 14.28 3.08
N LYS A 79 -13.21 13.39 2.13
CA LYS A 79 -13.05 11.94 2.30
C LYS A 79 -12.85 11.26 0.96
N GLN A 80 -11.96 10.26 0.94
CA GLN A 80 -11.79 9.34 -0.17
C GLN A 80 -11.70 7.90 0.34
N THR A 81 -12.01 6.96 -0.55
CA THR A 81 -12.07 5.53 -0.25
C THR A 81 -11.40 4.71 -1.31
N ILE A 82 -10.63 3.70 -0.91
CA ILE A 82 -9.95 2.79 -1.83
C ILE A 82 -10.22 1.36 -1.37
N ASN A 83 -10.64 0.50 -2.29
CA ASN A 83 -10.85 -0.92 -2.02
C ASN A 83 -9.60 -1.73 -2.42
N SER A 84 -9.13 -2.57 -1.51
CA SER A 84 -8.20 -3.65 -1.84
C SER A 84 -9.02 -4.87 -2.20
N MET A 85 -8.80 -5.40 -3.41
CA MET A 85 -9.55 -6.53 -3.95
C MET A 85 -8.74 -7.82 -3.85
N THR A 86 -9.41 -8.96 -3.74
CA THR A 86 -8.79 -10.29 -3.79
C THR A 86 -9.62 -11.25 -4.62
N ASN A 87 -9.03 -12.38 -5.01
CA ASN A 87 -9.75 -13.44 -5.71
C ASN A 87 -10.65 -14.21 -4.74
N VAL A 88 -11.79 -14.67 -5.21
CA VAL A 88 -12.54 -15.72 -4.52
C VAL A 88 -11.84 -17.05 -4.77
N TYR A 89 -11.68 -17.86 -3.72
CA TYR A 89 -11.06 -19.19 -3.80
C TYR A 89 -12.11 -20.27 -3.58
N VAL A 90 -12.14 -21.26 -4.47
CA VAL A 90 -12.97 -22.47 -4.37
C VAL A 90 -12.02 -23.66 -4.54
N ASP A 91 -12.06 -24.63 -3.63
CA ASP A 91 -11.16 -25.81 -3.62
C ASP A 91 -9.67 -25.44 -3.76
N ASN A 92 -9.24 -24.40 -3.03
CA ASN A 92 -7.89 -23.83 -3.06
C ASN A 92 -7.43 -23.30 -4.44
N LYS A 93 -8.34 -23.12 -5.40
CA LYS A 93 -8.05 -22.50 -6.70
C LYS A 93 -8.67 -21.12 -6.76
N ALA A 94 -7.89 -20.15 -7.22
CA ALA A 94 -8.40 -18.82 -7.47
C ALA A 94 -9.40 -18.86 -8.63
N THR A 95 -10.56 -18.26 -8.43
CA THR A 95 -11.55 -18.02 -9.48
C THR A 95 -11.30 -16.68 -10.17
N ALA A 96 -12.04 -16.40 -11.26
CA ALA A 96 -12.02 -15.09 -11.91
C ALA A 96 -12.75 -14.01 -11.10
N GLU A 97 -13.61 -14.42 -10.16
CA GLU A 97 -14.40 -13.50 -9.33
C GLU A 97 -13.52 -12.74 -8.34
N LYS A 98 -13.84 -11.47 -8.15
CA LYS A 98 -13.16 -10.57 -7.21
C LYS A 98 -14.10 -10.22 -6.07
N LYS A 99 -13.57 -10.16 -4.86
CA LYS A 99 -14.25 -9.60 -3.70
C LYS A 99 -13.39 -8.54 -3.02
N VAL A 100 -14.04 -7.65 -2.27
CA VAL A 100 -13.34 -6.68 -1.41
C VAL A 100 -12.69 -7.45 -0.27
N LEU A 101 -11.37 -7.28 -0.11
CA LEU A 101 -10.63 -7.78 1.05
C LEU A 101 -10.73 -6.76 2.20
N SER A 102 -10.50 -5.50 1.88
CA SER A 102 -10.57 -4.39 2.83
C SER A 102 -10.77 -3.06 2.11
N THR A 103 -11.35 -2.09 2.82
CA THR A 103 -11.55 -0.72 2.34
C THR A 103 -10.77 0.23 3.22
N LEU A 104 -9.87 1.00 2.62
CA LEU A 104 -9.20 2.11 3.27
C LEU A 104 -10.01 3.39 3.08
N TYR A 105 -10.26 4.06 4.19
CA TYR A 105 -10.85 5.38 4.27
C TYR A 105 -9.76 6.39 4.67
N ILE A 106 -9.67 7.47 3.92
CA ILE A 106 -8.79 8.60 4.20
C ILE A 106 -9.68 9.83 4.27
N GLY A 107 -9.64 10.58 5.36
CA GLY A 107 -10.52 11.73 5.48
C GLY A 107 -10.02 12.79 6.44
N LYS A 108 -10.73 13.91 6.44
CA LYS A 108 -10.55 15.04 7.34
C LYS A 108 -11.86 15.23 8.08
N SER A 109 -11.83 15.13 9.40
CA SER A 109 -13.02 15.32 10.24
C SER A 109 -13.53 16.77 10.20
N LYS A 110 -14.71 17.01 10.75
CA LYS A 110 -15.28 18.35 10.94
C LYS A 110 -14.35 19.30 11.72
N ASP A 111 -13.54 18.76 12.63
CA ASP A 111 -12.59 19.51 13.45
C ASP A 111 -11.25 19.71 12.73
N GLY A 112 -11.16 19.36 11.43
CA GLY A 112 -9.96 19.52 10.61
C GLY A 112 -8.87 18.46 10.86
N ILE A 113 -9.15 17.41 11.64
CA ILE A 113 -8.20 16.34 11.94
C ILE A 113 -8.20 15.29 10.83
N VAL A 114 -7.03 15.01 10.26
CA VAL A 114 -6.82 13.96 9.26
C VAL A 114 -6.86 12.58 9.94
N TYR A 115 -7.52 11.62 9.32
CA TYR A 115 -7.64 10.27 9.83
C TYR A 115 -7.55 9.21 8.73
N LEU A 116 -7.17 8.01 9.15
CA LEU A 116 -7.21 6.78 8.37
C LEU A 116 -8.13 5.78 9.06
N SER A 117 -8.88 4.99 8.29
CA SER A 117 -9.63 3.85 8.82
C SER A 117 -9.59 2.71 7.82
N LEU A 118 -9.15 1.53 8.27
CA LEU A 118 -9.12 0.33 7.45
C LEU A 118 -10.20 -0.62 7.93
N ILE A 119 -11.14 -0.95 7.05
CA ILE A 119 -12.32 -1.75 7.37
C ILE A 119 -12.27 -3.05 6.56
N SER A 120 -12.69 -4.15 7.16
CA SER A 120 -12.95 -5.42 6.50
C SER A 120 -14.21 -6.02 7.12
N GLU A 121 -14.81 -6.98 6.42
CA GLU A 121 -16.02 -7.66 6.86
C GLU A 121 -15.81 -8.31 8.24
N ASP A 122 -16.81 -8.22 9.11
CA ASP A 122 -16.85 -8.80 10.47
C ASP A 122 -15.73 -8.34 11.42
N LYS A 123 -15.05 -7.23 11.14
CA LYS A 123 -13.98 -6.68 11.99
C LYS A 123 -14.33 -5.30 12.54
N PRO A 124 -13.80 -4.94 13.73
CA PRO A 124 -14.02 -3.62 14.32
C PRO A 124 -13.59 -2.49 13.39
N LYS A 125 -14.40 -1.43 13.35
CA LYS A 125 -14.12 -0.21 12.59
C LYS A 125 -13.32 0.76 13.45
N ILE A 126 -12.04 0.92 13.15
CA ILE A 126 -11.13 1.72 13.96
C ILE A 126 -10.69 2.95 13.18
N ILE A 127 -10.71 4.12 13.83
CA ILE A 127 -10.29 5.39 13.26
C ILE A 127 -8.93 5.77 13.88
N PHE A 128 -7.92 5.88 13.04
CA PHE A 128 -6.57 6.33 13.39
C PHE A 128 -6.44 7.80 13.03
N THR A 129 -6.53 8.67 14.03
CA THR A 129 -6.33 10.11 13.83
C THR A 129 -4.84 10.45 13.83
N ILE A 130 -4.41 11.30 12.90
CA ILE A 130 -3.05 11.83 12.88
C ILE A 130 -3.02 13.07 13.78
N LYS A 131 -2.49 12.90 14.98
CA LYS A 131 -2.40 13.94 16.01
C LYS A 131 -1.03 13.92 16.70
N PRO A 132 -0.60 15.03 17.30
CA PRO A 132 0.55 15.01 18.19
C PRO A 132 0.27 14.06 19.36
N SER A 133 1.32 13.41 19.85
CA SER A 133 1.23 12.60 21.07
C SER A 133 0.90 13.50 22.27
N ILE A 134 0.13 12.99 23.24
CA ILE A 134 -0.22 13.69 24.49
C ILE A 134 1.00 14.14 25.31
N TYR A 135 2.18 13.56 25.03
CA TYR A 135 3.43 13.89 25.70
C TYR A 135 4.16 15.10 25.09
N HIS A 136 3.63 15.69 24.01
CA HIS A 136 4.27 16.79 23.30
C HIS A 136 3.28 17.93 23.06
N VAL A 137 3.61 19.12 23.55
CA VAL A 137 2.83 20.34 23.33
C VAL A 137 3.56 21.22 22.33
N ILE A 138 2.89 21.61 21.26
CA ILE A 138 3.45 22.49 20.21
C ILE A 138 2.94 23.90 20.44
N LYS A 139 3.88 24.85 20.58
CA LYS A 139 3.59 26.27 20.81
C LYS A 139 4.05 27.13 19.63
N ASP A 140 3.36 28.23 19.38
CA ASP A 140 3.75 29.25 18.41
C ASP A 140 4.83 30.20 18.97
N LYS A 141 5.20 31.20 18.16
CA LYS A 141 6.21 32.21 18.53
C LYS A 141 5.81 33.05 19.75
N ASP A 142 4.51 33.15 20.03
CA ASP A 142 3.94 33.94 21.13
C ASP A 142 3.69 33.07 22.37
N GLY A 143 4.02 31.76 22.31
CA GLY A 143 3.88 30.80 23.40
C GLY A 143 2.50 30.16 23.51
N ASN A 144 1.58 30.44 22.58
CA ASN A 144 0.23 29.84 22.57
C ASN A 144 0.24 28.45 21.96
N ALA A 145 -0.67 27.58 22.39
CA ALA A 145 -0.81 26.25 21.81
C ALA A 145 -1.29 26.34 20.35
N VAL A 146 -0.59 25.66 19.44
CA VAL A 146 -0.99 25.59 18.02
C VAL A 146 -2.24 24.71 17.89
N ASN A 147 -3.19 25.13 17.05
CA ASN A 147 -4.42 24.38 16.79
C ASN A 147 -4.12 22.97 16.26
N GLU A 148 -4.75 21.94 16.86
CA GLU A 148 -4.57 20.54 16.47
C GLU A 148 -4.85 20.27 14.99
N SER A 149 -5.81 20.97 14.37
CA SER A 149 -6.14 20.81 12.94
C SER A 149 -4.96 21.18 12.03
N VAL A 150 -4.24 22.24 12.37
CA VAL A 150 -3.04 22.70 11.65
C VAL A 150 -1.90 21.69 11.83
N ILE A 151 -1.70 21.22 13.07
CA ILE A 151 -0.68 20.21 13.38
C ILE A 151 -0.99 18.91 12.63
N SER A 152 -2.24 18.43 12.70
CA SER A 152 -2.71 17.20 12.05
C SER A 152 -2.46 17.22 10.54
N SER A 153 -2.81 18.33 9.88
CA SER A 153 -2.61 18.48 8.43
C SER A 153 -1.11 18.46 8.06
N LYS A 154 -0.26 19.18 8.80
CA LYS A 154 1.19 19.19 8.57
C LYS A 154 1.83 17.84 8.85
N MET A 155 1.43 17.17 9.93
CA MET A 155 1.90 15.81 10.25
C MET A 155 1.50 14.82 9.18
N ALA A 156 0.27 14.88 8.66
CA ALA A 156 -0.20 13.99 7.60
C ALA A 156 0.63 14.12 6.33
N ILE A 157 0.94 15.37 5.92
CA ILE A 157 1.82 15.64 4.77
C ILE A 157 3.23 15.09 5.02
N GLY A 158 3.82 15.40 6.18
CA GLY A 158 5.17 14.92 6.51
C GLY A 158 5.27 13.39 6.59
N ILE A 159 4.23 12.73 7.10
CA ILE A 159 4.10 11.27 7.10
C ILE A 159 4.05 10.73 5.67
N ALA A 160 3.22 11.32 4.80
CA ALA A 160 3.10 10.87 3.42
C ALA A 160 4.43 11.03 2.67
N ASP A 161 5.12 12.16 2.84
CA ASP A 161 6.43 12.41 2.22
C ASP A 161 7.50 11.44 2.75
N PHE A 162 7.50 11.17 4.05
CA PHE A 162 8.42 10.19 4.66
C PHE A 162 8.18 8.78 4.11
N LEU A 163 6.92 8.35 4.02
CA LEU A 163 6.58 7.03 3.49
C LEU A 163 6.88 6.93 1.98
N LEU A 164 6.67 7.99 1.20
CA LEU A 164 7.05 8.03 -0.22
C LEU A 164 8.56 7.86 -0.41
N ASN A 165 9.36 8.49 0.45
CA ASN A 165 10.82 8.34 0.44
C ASN A 165 11.21 6.88 0.76
N ILE A 166 10.60 6.26 1.77
CA ILE A 166 10.83 4.85 2.10
C ILE A 166 10.47 3.94 0.92
N VAL A 167 9.28 4.12 0.32
CA VAL A 167 8.85 3.33 -0.85
C VAL A 167 9.88 3.45 -1.97
N SER A 168 10.34 4.65 -2.28
CA SER A 168 11.35 4.90 -3.32
C SER A 168 12.67 4.18 -3.02
N ASN A 169 13.15 4.24 -1.78
CA ASN A 169 14.40 3.56 -1.38
C ASN A 169 14.26 2.04 -1.42
N VAL A 170 13.13 1.49 -0.97
CA VAL A 170 12.88 0.05 -1.02
C VAL A 170 12.88 -0.43 -2.47
N MET A 171 12.24 0.29 -3.40
CA MET A 171 12.30 -0.05 -4.82
C MET A 171 13.73 -0.08 -5.37
N LEU A 172 14.57 0.91 -5.02
CA LEU A 172 15.96 0.96 -5.47
C LEU A 172 16.76 -0.24 -4.94
N GLU A 173 16.58 -0.61 -3.67
CA GLU A 173 17.28 -1.76 -3.09
C GLU A 173 16.81 -3.09 -3.72
N TYR A 174 15.51 -3.28 -3.91
CA TYR A 174 14.97 -4.46 -4.61
C TYR A 174 15.52 -4.57 -6.04
N THR A 175 15.60 -3.44 -6.74
CA THR A 175 16.17 -3.36 -8.09
C THR A 175 17.64 -3.80 -8.06
N LYS A 176 18.46 -3.27 -7.13
CA LYS A 176 19.87 -3.66 -6.99
C LYS A 176 20.04 -5.16 -6.73
N GLU A 177 19.24 -5.73 -5.83
CA GLU A 177 19.28 -7.17 -5.53
C GLU A 177 19.02 -7.98 -6.80
N GLU A 178 17.96 -7.65 -7.54
CA GLU A 178 17.57 -8.36 -8.76
C GLU A 178 18.65 -8.32 -9.85
N TYR A 179 19.26 -7.16 -10.09
CA TYR A 179 20.32 -7.00 -11.10
C TYR A 179 21.70 -7.46 -10.63
N SER A 180 21.93 -7.62 -9.33
CA SER A 180 23.18 -8.18 -8.79
C SER A 180 23.26 -9.70 -8.92
N THR A 181 22.11 -10.38 -8.99
CA THR A 181 22.07 -11.78 -9.38
C THR A 181 22.36 -11.88 -10.88
N THR A 182 23.44 -12.56 -11.25
CA THR A 182 23.80 -12.78 -12.66
C THR A 182 22.67 -13.58 -13.31
N ARG A 183 21.74 -12.89 -13.98
CA ARG A 183 20.73 -13.56 -14.80
C ARG A 183 21.49 -14.30 -15.90
N LYS A 184 21.59 -15.63 -15.79
CA LYS A 184 22.05 -16.44 -16.91
C LYS A 184 21.08 -16.14 -18.07
N PRO A 185 21.55 -15.61 -19.21
CA PRO A 185 20.67 -15.38 -20.34
C PRO A 185 19.97 -16.71 -20.67
N THR A 186 18.65 -16.67 -20.81
CA THR A 186 17.93 -17.85 -21.27
C THR A 186 18.44 -18.13 -22.68
N PRO A 187 18.99 -19.34 -22.96
CA PRO A 187 19.46 -19.65 -24.30
C PRO A 187 18.28 -19.45 -25.26
N ILE A 188 18.49 -18.59 -26.26
CA ILE A 188 17.54 -18.41 -27.35
C ILE A 188 17.43 -19.79 -28.00
N LYS A 189 16.26 -20.42 -27.93
CA LYS A 189 16.00 -21.62 -28.73
C LYS A 189 16.18 -21.20 -30.18
N GLU A 190 17.24 -21.67 -30.82
CA GLU A 190 17.41 -21.51 -32.27
C GLU A 190 16.11 -21.94 -32.94
N SER A 191 15.49 -21.00 -33.65
CA SER A 191 14.36 -21.31 -34.52
C SER A 191 14.84 -22.36 -35.50
N VAL A 192 14.30 -23.56 -35.41
CA VAL A 192 14.49 -24.61 -36.41
C VAL A 192 14.10 -24.00 -37.76
N THR A 193 15.11 -23.73 -38.59
CA THR A 193 14.90 -23.36 -39.99
C THR A 193 14.31 -24.59 -40.66
N ASN A 194 12.99 -24.63 -40.77
CA ASN A 194 12.30 -25.56 -41.64
C ASN A 194 12.77 -25.28 -43.06
N ASN A 195 13.60 -26.17 -43.60
CA ASN A 195 13.94 -26.20 -45.01
C ASN A 195 12.64 -26.35 -45.80
N ALA A 196 12.17 -25.25 -46.39
CA ALA A 196 11.08 -25.25 -47.33
C ALA A 196 11.52 -26.06 -48.57
N VAL A 197 10.85 -27.18 -48.82
CA VAL A 197 10.94 -27.92 -50.08
C VAL A 197 10.35 -27.03 -51.18
N PRO A 198 11.03 -26.79 -52.31
CA PRO A 198 10.45 -26.03 -53.41
C PRO A 198 9.31 -26.84 -54.04
N GLY A 199 8.07 -26.37 -53.87
CA GLY A 199 6.92 -26.87 -54.61
C GLY A 199 6.96 -26.38 -56.06
N THR A 200 6.92 -27.30 -57.00
CA THR A 200 6.70 -27.04 -58.42
C THR A 200 5.31 -26.46 -58.63
N ALA A 201 5.24 -25.25 -59.19
CA ALA A 201 3.98 -24.63 -59.60
C ALA A 201 3.56 -25.19 -60.97
N GLU A 202 2.43 -25.89 -61.01
CA GLU A 202 1.66 -26.08 -62.24
C GLU A 202 0.85 -24.81 -62.52
N LEU A 203 0.96 -24.30 -63.74
CA LEU A 203 0.19 -23.19 -64.28
C LEU A 203 -1.08 -23.76 -64.91
N ASP A 204 -2.24 -23.53 -64.28
CA ASP A 204 -3.52 -23.76 -64.93
C ASP A 204 -3.84 -22.58 -65.87
N GLU A 205 -4.07 -22.92 -67.15
CA GLU A 205 -4.51 -22.02 -68.20
C GLU A 205 -5.90 -21.44 -67.90
N ILE A 206 -6.01 -20.11 -67.87
CA ILE A 206 -7.30 -19.41 -67.89
C ILE A 206 -7.74 -19.28 -69.34
N THR A 207 -8.79 -20.01 -69.72
CA THR A 207 -9.50 -19.82 -70.99
C THR A 207 -10.49 -18.65 -70.85
N LEU A 208 -10.49 -17.77 -71.86
CA LEU A 208 -11.38 -16.61 -72.03
C LEU A 208 -12.84 -16.99 -72.28
#